data_AF-A0A377XPG2-F1
#
_entry.id   AF-A0A377XPG2-F1
#
_cell.length_a   1.000
_cell.length_b   1.000
_cell.length_c   1.000
_cell.angle_alpha   90.00
_cell.angle_beta   90.00
_cell.angle_gamma   90.00
#
_symmetry.space_group_name_H-M   'P 1'
#
loop_
_entity.id
_entity.type
_entity.pdbx_description
1 polymer ?
#
loop_
_entity_poly.entity_id
_entity_poly.type
_entity_poly.pdbx_seq_one_letter_code
_entity_poly.pdbx_strand_id
1 'polypeptide(L)' 'MLTTIIYRSHICDNVSFKSIEAMVARANERNGQADVTGILLFNGTHFFQLIEGP' A
#
# COMPACT_ATOMS: atom_id res chain seq x y z
N MET A 1 -17.28 -0.96 11.24
CA MET A 1 -16.78 -2.08 12.07
C MET A 1 -15.33 -2.26 11.65
N LEU A 2 -14.35 -1.96 12.51
CA LEU A 2 -12.96 -1.91 12.08
C LEU A 2 -12.52 -3.28 11.51
N THR A 3 -12.04 -3.27 10.27
CA THR A 3 -11.58 -4.45 9.54
C THR A 3 -10.14 -4.25 9.13
N THR A 4 -9.32 -5.29 9.29
CA THR A 4 -7.91 -5.29 8.87
C THR A 4 -7.71 -6.34 7.78
N ILE A 5 -7.05 -5.94 6.70
CA ILE A 5 -6.64 -6.83 5.62
C ILE A 5 -5.11 -6.84 5.58
N ILE A 6 -4.55 -8.04 5.47
CA ILE A 6 -3.12 -8.26 5.32
C ILE A 6 -2.90 -9.07 4.05
N TYR A 7 -2.02 -8.60 3.18
CA TYR A 7 -1.72 -9.31 1.95
C TYR A 7 -0.26 -9.15 1.52
N ARG A 8 0.17 -10.07 0.65
CA ARG A 8 1.48 -10.08 0.00
C ARG A 8 1.28 -10.11 -1.52
N SER A 9 2.07 -9.34 -2.25
CA SER A 9 2.08 -9.35 -3.71
C SER A 9 3.50 -9.25 -4.27
N HIS A 10 3.64 -9.56 -5.55
CA HIS A 10 4.86 -9.37 -6.32
C HIS A 10 4.76 -8.06 -7.10
N ILE A 11 5.88 -7.36 -7.23
CA ILE A 11 5.97 -6.24 -8.16
C ILE A 11 5.92 -6.77 -9.60
N CYS A 12 5.24 -6.04 -10.49
CA CYS A 12 5.30 -6.35 -11.91
C CYS A 12 6.69 -6.02 -12.46
N ASP A 13 7.09 -6.73 -13.51
CA ASP A 13 8.30 -6.40 -14.26
C ASP A 13 8.22 -4.95 -14.79
N ASN A 14 9.35 -4.25 -14.81
CA ASN A 14 9.51 -2.85 -15.26
C ASN A 14 8.81 -1.75 -14.43
N VAL A 15 8.42 -2.02 -13.18
CA VAL A 15 7.98 -0.93 -12.29
C VAL A 15 9.19 -0.18 -11.72
N SER A 16 9.25 1.12 -11.97
CA SER A 16 10.29 1.98 -11.41
C SER A 16 10.04 2.32 -9.93
N PHE A 17 11.10 2.56 -9.15
CA PHE A 17 10.96 2.98 -7.76
C PHE A 17 10.15 4.28 -7.60
N LYS A 18 10.33 5.23 -8.52
CA LYS A 18 9.56 6.49 -8.56
C LYS A 18 8.05 6.26 -8.74
N SER A 19 7.67 5.22 -9.48
CA SER A 19 6.27 4.83 -9.64
C SER A 19 5.67 4.31 -8.33
N ILE A 20 6.49 3.65 -7.49
CA ILE A 20 6.09 3.18 -6.15
C ILE A 20 5.88 4.38 -5.22
N GLU A 21 6.78 5.36 -5.21
CA GLU A 21 6.62 6.60 -4.42
C GLU A 21 5.33 7.33 -4.79
N ALA A 22 5.06 7.48 -6.09
CA ALA A 22 3.82 8.11 -6.57
C ALA A 22 2.56 7.31 -6.18
N MET A 23 2.65 5.97 -6.18
CA MET A 23 1.57 5.10 -5.70
C MET A 23 1.31 5.32 -4.20
N VAL A 24 2.36 5.39 -3.37
CA VAL A 24 2.23 5.63 -1.93
C VAL A 24 1.62 7.00 -1.63
N ALA A 25 2.05 8.06 -2.33
CA ALA A 25 1.47 9.40 -2.18
C ALA A 25 -0.05 9.40 -2.47
N ARG A 26 -0.46 8.78 -3.58
CA ARG A 26 -1.88 8.64 -3.94
C ARG A 26 -2.65 7.76 -2.97
N ALA A 27 -2.01 6.75 -2.38
CA ALA A 27 -2.63 5.92 -1.36
C ALA A 27 -2.87 6.73 -0.08
N ASN A 28 -1.91 7.55 0.37
CA ASN A 28 -2.08 8.40 1.55
C ASN A 28 -3.26 9.37 1.42
N GLU A 29 -3.40 10.04 0.27
CA GLU A 29 -4.54 10.94 0.03
C GLU A 29 -5.88 10.21 0.11
N ARG A 30 -6.01 9.07 -0.59
CA ARG A 30 -7.27 8.31 -0.60
C ARG A 30 -7.58 7.67 0.74
N ASN A 31 -6.57 7.10 1.40
CA ASN A 31 -6.74 6.44 2.68
C ASN A 31 -7.18 7.45 3.75
N GLY A 32 -6.59 8.64 3.76
CA GLY A 32 -7.00 9.72 4.67
C GLY A 32 -8.44 10.19 4.46
N GLN A 33 -8.95 10.16 3.22
CA GLN A 33 -10.36 10.49 2.93
C GLN A 33 -11.35 9.39 3.35
N ALA A 34 -10.86 8.16 3.53
CA ALA A 34 -11.68 6.98 3.80
C ALA A 34 -11.56 6.48 5.26
N ASP A 35 -10.88 7.23 6.13
CA ASP A 35 -10.54 6.80 7.49
C ASP A 35 -9.79 5.45 7.53
N VAL A 36 -8.91 5.26 6.54
CA VAL A 36 -8.09 4.06 6.38
C VAL A 36 -6.64 4.37 6.75
N THR A 37 -6.00 3.46 7.48
CA THR A 37 -4.58 3.51 7.85
C THR A 37 -3.88 2.22 7.42
N GLY A 38 -2.55 2.21 7.44
CA GLY A 38 -1.81 1.01 7.07
C GLY A 38 -0.30 1.18 6.98
N ILE A 39 0.35 0.08 6.65
CA ILE A 39 1.80 -0.01 6.44
C ILE A 39 2.05 -0.79 5.16
N LEU A 40 2.95 -0.28 4.32
CA LEU A 40 3.46 -0.97 3.14
C LEU A 40 4.98 -1.20 3.31
N LEU A 41 5.40 -2.47 3.28
CA LEU A 41 6.80 -2.86 3.25
C LEU A 41 7.15 -3.35 1.85
N PHE A 42 8.29 -2.92 1.33
CA PHE A 42 8.81 -3.33 0.03
C PHE A 42 10.28 -3.72 0.15
N ASN A 43 10.65 -4.89 -0.39
CA ASN A 43 12.02 -5.42 -0.32
C ASN A 43 12.76 -5.44 -1.67
N GLY A 44 12.21 -4.81 -2.70
CA GLY A 44 12.76 -4.82 -4.06
C GLY A 44 12.02 -5.77 -5.02
N THR A 45 11.28 -6.75 -4.51
CA THR A 45 10.52 -7.71 -5.36
C THR A 45 9.12 -8.00 -4.85
N HIS A 46 8.90 -7.91 -3.54
CA HIS A 46 7.64 -8.21 -2.89
C HIS A 46 7.14 -7.01 -2.10
N PHE A 47 5.82 -6.86 -2.10
CA PHE A 47 5.11 -6.02 -1.17
C PHE A 47 4.48 -6.86 -0.08
N PHE A 48 4.53 -6.34 1.14
CA PHE A 48 3.72 -6.79 2.25
C PHE A 48 2.91 -5.61 2.75
N GLN A 49 1.59 -5.72 2.76
CA GLN A 49 0.73 -4.60 3.15
C GLN A 49 -0.25 -5.02 4.24
N LEU A 50 -0.38 -4.14 5.22
CA LEU A 50 -1.46 -4.12 6.19
C LEU A 50 -2.28 -2.84 5.94
N ILE A 51 -3.60 -2.98 5.86
CA ILE A 51 -4.54 -1.87 5.77
C ILE A 51 -5.67 -2.13 6.77
N GLU A 52 -6.08 -1.10 7.50
CA GLU A 52 -7.20 -1.15 8.43
C GLU A 52 -8.12 0.06 8.25
N GLY A 53 -9.42 -0.11 8.50
CA GLY A 53 -10.43 0.93 8.32
C GLY A 53 -11.85 0.47 8.65
N PRO A 54 -12.83 1.40 8.60
CA PRO A 54 -14.21 1.18 9.06
C PRO A 54 -15.02 0.14 8.27
#